data_AF-A0A7W0JCQ2-F1
#
_entry.id   AF-A0A7W0JCQ2-F1
#
_cell.length_a   1.000
_cell.length_b   1.000
_cell.length_c   1.000
_cell.angle_alpha   90.00
_cell.angle_beta   90.00
_cell.angle_gamma   90.00
#
_symmetry.space_group_name_H-M   'P 1'
#
loop_
_entity.id
_entity.type
_entity.pdbx_description
1 polymer ?
#
loop_
_entity_poly.entity_id
_entity_poly.type
_entity_poly.pdbx_seq_one_letter_code
_entity_poly.pdbx_strand_id
1 'polypeptide(L)'
;MDRDELHARMHGNFASNSKEPSTQNDEKDRFQIAFEKEIDTYVDAMELEDDPNHKEFLPPKLRREKIKTELKAAAKMEELSRLLETAVKLLISEGADYLAPETYQQLTADLSNAYTQIENINLDHPAEIDIPSAVQLSNESLLAIATIATKKFANESYMDCLSLFSFLSVLHPEHPEYWFRLAIAAQKVGNLDMASRAYAAVSELDPQHIGARLFGAECFLQRDLKNEAKAEVEAAKEIAKNNQIEKMWLELLPQIEILVKS
;
A
#
# COMPACT_ATOMS: atom_id res chain seq x y z
N MET A 1 23.01 6.59 -19.79
CA MET A 1 22.71 5.15 -19.76
C MET A 1 21.41 5.01 -20.54
N ASP A 2 21.46 4.31 -21.66
CA ASP A 2 20.39 4.35 -22.67
C ASP A 2 19.17 3.50 -22.23
N ARG A 3 17.96 3.88 -22.67
CA ARG A 3 16.69 3.17 -22.38
C ARG A 3 16.79 1.70 -22.80
N ASP A 4 17.51 1.45 -23.89
CA ASP A 4 17.75 0.12 -24.44
C ASP A 4 18.72 -0.73 -23.60
N GLU A 5 19.64 -0.08 -22.85
CA GLU A 5 20.63 -0.77 -22.02
C GLU A 5 20.01 -1.30 -20.72
N LEU A 6 19.05 -0.56 -20.15
CA LEU A 6 18.23 -1.00 -19.01
C LEU A 6 17.26 -2.11 -19.44
N HIS A 7 16.63 -1.98 -20.61
CA HIS A 7 15.69 -2.97 -21.16
C HIS A 7 16.38 -4.29 -21.54
N ALA A 8 17.62 -4.23 -22.05
CA ALA A 8 18.41 -5.43 -22.40
C ALA A 8 18.84 -6.23 -21.17
N ARG A 9 19.13 -5.55 -20.04
CA ARG A 9 19.46 -6.21 -18.77
C ARG A 9 18.24 -6.84 -18.11
N MET A 10 17.06 -6.24 -18.24
CA MET A 10 15.80 -6.78 -17.70
C MET A 10 15.28 -8.05 -18.41
N HIS A 11 15.67 -8.30 -19.66
CA HIS A 11 15.14 -9.42 -20.46
C HIS A 11 16.12 -10.59 -20.71
N GLY A 12 17.25 -10.64 -19.98
CA GLY A 12 18.02 -11.87 -19.81
C GLY A 12 18.52 -12.55 -21.10
N ASN A 13 18.92 -11.80 -22.12
CA ASN A 13 19.44 -12.40 -23.36
C ASN A 13 20.95 -12.64 -23.24
N PHE A 14 21.34 -13.62 -22.41
CA PHE A 14 22.63 -14.28 -22.55
C PHE A 14 22.43 -15.51 -23.42
N ALA A 15 23.07 -15.52 -24.59
CA ALA A 15 23.25 -16.74 -25.36
C ALA A 15 23.91 -17.79 -24.45
N SER A 16 23.18 -18.83 -24.06
CA SER A 16 23.82 -20.05 -23.60
C SER A 16 22.93 -21.27 -23.84
N ASN A 17 23.59 -22.27 -24.38
CA ASN A 17 23.08 -23.57 -24.72
C ASN A 17 23.36 -24.47 -23.51
N SER A 18 22.44 -24.55 -22.55
CA SER A 18 22.35 -25.66 -21.58
C SER A 18 21.16 -25.47 -20.65
N LYS A 19 20.34 -26.51 -20.51
CA LYS A 19 19.20 -26.60 -19.61
C LYS A 19 19.63 -26.44 -18.14
N GLU A 20 19.02 -25.51 -17.42
CA GLU A 20 18.95 -25.52 -15.94
C GLU A 20 17.53 -25.14 -15.45
N PRO A 21 17.10 -25.62 -14.26
CA PRO A 21 15.70 -25.60 -13.84
C PRO A 21 15.35 -24.44 -12.87
N SER A 22 14.21 -23.79 -13.14
CA SER A 22 13.31 -23.06 -12.21
C SER A 22 13.90 -22.22 -11.07
N THR A 23 14.34 -20.99 -11.36
CA THR A 23 14.75 -19.96 -10.37
C THR A 23 13.63 -19.01 -9.92
N GLN A 24 12.48 -19.00 -10.61
CA GLN A 24 11.38 -18.05 -10.31
C GLN A 24 10.63 -18.30 -9.00
N ASN A 25 10.67 -19.53 -8.47
CA ASN A 25 9.99 -19.84 -7.19
C ASN A 25 10.79 -19.33 -5.99
N ASP A 26 12.12 -19.38 -6.05
CA ASP A 26 12.98 -19.03 -4.91
C ASP A 26 13.04 -17.52 -4.65
N GLU A 27 12.92 -16.68 -5.69
CA GLU A 27 12.91 -15.22 -5.54
C GLU A 27 11.58 -14.70 -4.97
N LYS A 28 10.46 -15.29 -5.41
CA LYS A 28 9.11 -14.96 -4.94
C LYS A 28 8.93 -15.30 -3.45
N ASP A 29 9.46 -16.43 -3.03
CA ASP A 29 9.44 -16.86 -1.63
C ASP A 29 10.31 -15.95 -0.72
N ARG A 30 11.41 -15.40 -1.23
CA ARG A 30 12.30 -14.51 -0.46
C ARG A 30 11.71 -13.14 -0.19
N PHE A 31 11.11 -12.53 -1.22
CA PHE A 31 10.44 -11.24 -1.08
C PHE A 31 9.29 -11.34 -0.08
N GLN A 32 8.54 -12.44 -0.16
CA GLN A 32 7.46 -12.77 0.76
C GLN A 32 7.94 -12.86 2.21
N ILE A 33 9.04 -13.58 2.49
CA ILE A 33 9.60 -13.71 3.85
C ILE A 33 10.06 -12.36 4.42
N ALA A 34 10.75 -11.53 3.63
CA ALA A 34 11.22 -10.21 4.06
C ALA A 34 10.06 -9.27 4.39
N PHE A 35 9.03 -9.26 3.54
CA PHE A 35 7.85 -8.41 3.73
C PHE A 35 7.02 -8.81 4.95
N GLU A 36 6.90 -10.12 5.22
CA GLU A 36 6.19 -10.65 6.39
C GLU A 36 6.83 -10.19 7.70
N LYS A 37 8.16 -10.09 7.72
CA LYS A 37 8.91 -9.62 8.88
C LYS A 37 8.88 -8.10 9.02
N GLU A 38 8.78 -7.38 7.92
CA GLU A 38 8.61 -5.93 7.98
C GLU A 38 7.26 -5.55 8.60
N ILE A 39 6.18 -6.25 8.21
CA ILE A 39 4.88 -6.14 8.90
C ILE A 39 5.05 -6.44 10.39
N ASP A 40 5.81 -7.47 10.77
CA ASP A 40 6.03 -7.79 12.18
C ASP A 40 6.75 -6.67 12.93
N THR A 41 7.82 -6.13 12.34
CA THR A 41 8.66 -5.07 12.91
C THR A 41 7.87 -3.78 13.08
N TYR A 42 7.11 -3.41 12.05
CA TYR A 42 6.24 -2.24 12.05
C TYR A 42 5.14 -2.32 13.11
N VAL A 43 4.41 -3.43 13.17
CA VAL A 43 3.33 -3.61 14.16
C VAL A 43 3.89 -3.69 15.59
N ASP A 44 5.10 -4.22 15.77
CA ASP A 44 5.79 -4.22 17.06
C ASP A 44 6.23 -2.82 17.51
N ALA A 45 6.51 -1.92 16.57
CA ALA A 45 6.85 -0.52 16.81
C ALA A 45 5.63 0.38 17.12
N MET A 46 4.39 -0.07 16.80
CA MET A 46 3.18 0.70 17.10
C MET A 46 2.93 0.79 18.62
N GLU A 47 2.89 2.02 19.15
CA GLU A 47 2.41 2.31 20.50
C GLU A 47 0.89 2.21 20.55
N LEU A 48 0.37 0.99 20.72
CA LEU A 48 -1.06 0.76 20.95
C LEU A 48 -1.39 1.16 22.40
N GLU A 49 -1.92 2.36 22.58
CA GLU A 49 -2.45 2.78 23.87
C GLU A 49 -3.71 1.98 24.26
N ASP A 50 -3.94 1.84 25.56
CA ASP A 50 -5.18 1.28 26.09
C ASP A 50 -6.29 2.34 25.99
N ASP A 51 -7.12 2.26 24.95
CA ASP A 51 -8.36 3.02 24.86
C ASP A 51 -9.37 2.48 25.89
N PRO A 52 -9.68 3.24 26.97
CA PRO A 52 -10.59 2.79 28.01
C PRO A 52 -12.05 2.69 27.55
N ASN A 53 -12.40 3.14 26.35
CA ASN A 53 -13.77 3.18 25.83
C ASN A 53 -14.07 2.14 24.74
N HIS A 54 -13.12 1.31 24.33
CA HIS A 54 -13.36 0.27 23.31
C HIS A 54 -13.83 -1.07 23.91
N LYS A 55 -14.92 -1.63 23.37
CA LYS A 55 -15.63 -2.81 23.90
C LYS A 55 -14.95 -4.18 23.67
N GLU A 56 -13.87 -4.26 22.91
CA GLU A 56 -13.14 -5.52 22.71
C GLU A 56 -11.83 -5.52 23.52
N PHE A 57 -11.86 -6.21 24.67
CA PHE A 57 -10.68 -6.48 25.50
C PHE A 57 -9.76 -7.49 24.79
N LEU A 58 -8.98 -7.03 23.82
CA LEU A 58 -7.76 -7.71 23.40
C LEU A 58 -6.58 -7.01 24.09
N PRO A 59 -5.74 -7.73 24.85
CA PRO A 59 -4.48 -7.18 25.35
C PRO A 59 -3.67 -6.56 24.20
N PRO A 60 -2.87 -5.50 24.41
CA PRO A 60 -2.08 -4.86 23.34
C PRO A 60 -1.26 -5.84 22.49
N LYS A 61 -0.70 -6.89 23.12
CA LYS A 61 -0.04 -8.00 22.42
C LYS A 61 -0.96 -8.78 21.49
N LEU A 62 -2.19 -9.08 21.90
CA LEU A 62 -3.17 -9.78 21.08
C LEU A 62 -3.74 -8.88 19.98
N ARG A 63 -3.82 -7.57 20.20
CA ARG A 63 -4.15 -6.59 19.15
C ARG A 63 -3.05 -6.53 18.08
N ARG A 64 -1.78 -6.44 18.49
CA ARG A 64 -0.61 -6.52 17.59
C ARG A 64 -0.60 -7.81 16.79
N GLU A 65 -0.77 -8.94 17.45
CA GLU A 65 -0.83 -10.24 16.76
C GLU A 65 -2.04 -10.35 15.83
N LYS A 66 -3.19 -9.77 16.18
CA LYS A 66 -4.36 -9.70 15.30
C LYS A 66 -4.10 -8.81 14.09
N ILE A 67 -3.51 -7.63 14.27
CA ILE A 67 -3.12 -6.72 13.18
C ILE A 67 -2.07 -7.36 12.27
N LYS A 68 -1.03 -8.02 12.82
CA LYS A 68 -0.05 -8.80 12.05
C LYS A 68 -0.72 -9.90 11.25
N THR A 69 -1.58 -10.69 11.89
CA THR A 69 -2.28 -11.80 11.25
C THR A 69 -3.25 -11.30 10.19
N GLU A 70 -3.94 -10.18 10.44
CA GLU A 70 -4.84 -9.56 9.48
C GLU A 70 -4.07 -8.91 8.33
N LEU A 71 -2.99 -8.17 8.54
CA LEU A 71 -2.12 -7.62 7.49
C LEU A 71 -1.47 -8.74 6.65
N LYS A 72 -0.98 -9.81 7.27
CA LYS A 72 -0.46 -11.00 6.58
C LYS A 72 -1.55 -11.79 5.84
N ALA A 73 -2.77 -11.82 6.37
CA ALA A 73 -3.92 -12.44 5.70
C ALA A 73 -4.54 -11.54 4.61
N ALA A 74 -4.36 -10.21 4.70
CA ALA A 74 -4.72 -9.20 3.71
C ALA A 74 -3.82 -9.31 2.50
N ALA A 75 -2.53 -9.36 2.80
CA ALA A 75 -1.45 -9.56 1.88
C ALA A 75 -1.27 -11.06 1.68
N LYS A 76 -2.27 -11.75 1.09
CA LYS A 76 -1.97 -13.01 0.40
C LYS A 76 -0.78 -12.70 -0.51
N MET A 77 0.39 -13.13 -0.09
CA MET A 77 1.68 -12.54 -0.45
C MET A 77 1.90 -12.48 -1.95
N GLU A 78 1.30 -13.42 -2.67
CA GLU A 78 1.26 -13.46 -4.11
C GLU A 78 0.60 -12.23 -4.76
N GLU A 79 -0.50 -11.73 -4.22
CA GLU A 79 -1.18 -10.54 -4.76
C GLU A 79 -0.33 -9.28 -4.55
N LEU A 80 0.17 -9.07 -3.33
CA LEU A 80 0.97 -7.88 -3.03
C LEU A 80 2.33 -7.92 -3.73
N SER A 81 3.03 -9.06 -3.70
CA SER A 81 4.28 -9.25 -4.46
C SER A 81 4.08 -8.91 -5.93
N ARG A 82 2.98 -9.39 -6.54
CA ARG A 82 2.65 -9.06 -7.93
C ARG A 82 2.41 -7.56 -8.13
N LEU A 83 1.70 -6.90 -7.21
CA LEU A 83 1.45 -5.45 -7.29
C LEU A 83 2.75 -4.64 -7.21
N LEU A 84 3.69 -5.04 -6.34
CA LEU A 84 4.98 -4.36 -6.18
C LEU A 84 5.87 -4.58 -7.41
N GLU A 85 5.92 -5.79 -7.96
CA GLU A 85 6.58 -6.05 -9.24
C GLU A 85 5.98 -5.23 -10.39
N THR A 86 4.65 -5.18 -10.46
CA THR A 86 3.94 -4.39 -11.48
C THR A 86 4.25 -2.91 -11.32
N ALA A 87 4.32 -2.39 -10.09
CA ALA A 87 4.70 -1.01 -9.82
C ALA A 87 6.10 -0.70 -10.37
N VAL A 88 7.11 -1.52 -10.04
CA VAL A 88 8.48 -1.30 -10.52
C VAL A 88 8.55 -1.38 -12.05
N LYS A 89 7.90 -2.38 -12.66
CA LYS A 89 7.83 -2.51 -14.13
C LYS A 89 7.24 -1.25 -14.76
N LEU A 90 6.12 -0.76 -14.23
CA LEU A 90 5.44 0.44 -14.71
C LEU A 90 6.30 1.70 -14.58
N LEU A 91 6.97 1.88 -13.43
CA LEU A 91 7.85 3.02 -13.19
C LEU A 91 8.98 3.05 -14.22
N ILE A 92 9.54 1.91 -14.60
CA ILE A 92 10.62 1.81 -15.60
C ILE A 92 10.11 1.94 -17.03
N SER A 93 8.96 1.36 -17.38
CA SER A 93 8.48 1.33 -18.76
C SER A 93 7.82 2.64 -19.20
N GLU A 94 7.08 3.27 -18.28
CA GLU A 94 6.17 4.39 -18.58
C GLU A 94 6.48 5.65 -17.76
N GLY A 95 7.33 5.58 -16.73
CA GLY A 95 7.59 6.72 -15.85
C GLY A 95 8.09 7.98 -16.58
N ALA A 96 8.82 7.80 -17.68
CA ALA A 96 9.30 8.89 -18.53
C ALA A 96 8.18 9.70 -19.19
N ASP A 97 7.01 9.10 -19.43
CA ASP A 97 5.86 9.77 -20.06
C ASP A 97 5.16 10.74 -19.09
N TYR A 98 5.42 10.57 -17.79
CA TYR A 98 4.74 11.30 -16.72
C TYR A 98 5.63 12.31 -16.00
N LEU A 99 6.95 12.22 -16.15
CA LEU A 99 7.92 12.97 -15.35
C LEU A 99 8.85 13.83 -16.22
N ALA A 100 9.44 14.86 -15.62
CA ALA A 100 10.54 15.57 -16.25
C ALA A 100 11.77 14.65 -16.35
N PRO A 101 12.64 14.81 -17.38
CA PRO A 101 13.79 13.95 -17.58
C PRO A 101 14.70 13.82 -16.35
N GLU A 102 14.93 14.92 -15.64
CA GLU A 102 15.80 14.96 -14.46
C GLU A 102 15.21 14.16 -13.29
N THR A 103 13.92 14.36 -13.00
CA THR A 103 13.19 13.62 -11.96
C THR A 103 13.08 12.13 -12.32
N TYR A 104 12.88 11.80 -13.59
CA TYR A 104 12.87 10.41 -14.05
C TYR A 104 14.25 9.75 -13.92
N GLN A 105 15.32 10.48 -14.22
CA GLN A 105 16.68 10.01 -14.04
C GLN A 105 16.99 9.76 -12.54
N GLN A 106 16.55 10.64 -11.64
CA GLN A 106 16.70 10.43 -10.20
C GLN A 106 15.92 9.20 -9.72
N LEU A 107 14.66 9.06 -10.14
CA LEU A 107 13.83 7.91 -9.79
C LEU A 107 14.47 6.58 -10.23
N THR A 108 14.92 6.51 -11.47
CA THR A 108 15.56 5.28 -11.99
C THR A 108 16.90 4.98 -11.32
N ALA A 109 17.68 6.01 -10.94
CA ALA A 109 18.89 5.84 -10.15
C ALA A 109 18.59 5.29 -8.76
N ASP A 110 17.60 5.83 -8.06
CA ASP A 110 17.19 5.36 -6.73
C ASP A 110 16.68 3.91 -6.80
N LEU A 111 15.85 3.57 -7.80
CA LEU A 111 15.38 2.19 -8.01
C LEU A 111 16.53 1.22 -8.33
N SER A 112 17.49 1.64 -9.15
CA SER A 112 18.68 0.83 -9.46
C SER A 112 19.56 0.60 -8.23
N ASN A 113 19.70 1.62 -7.38
CA ASN A 113 20.44 1.51 -6.13
C ASN A 113 19.73 0.57 -5.16
N ALA A 114 18.41 0.72 -4.99
CA ALA A 114 17.60 -0.17 -4.17
C ALA A 114 17.70 -1.63 -4.65
N TYR A 115 17.61 -1.88 -5.95
CA TYR A 115 17.79 -3.21 -6.53
C TYR A 115 19.17 -3.79 -6.20
N THR A 116 20.23 -2.99 -6.40
CA THR A 116 21.61 -3.39 -6.10
C THR A 116 21.80 -3.65 -4.61
N GLN A 117 21.15 -2.89 -3.73
CA GLN A 117 21.19 -3.13 -2.29
C GLN A 117 20.48 -4.42 -1.92
N ILE A 118 19.28 -4.68 -2.46
CA ILE A 118 18.54 -5.93 -2.26
C ILE A 118 19.36 -7.14 -2.75
N GLU A 119 20.01 -7.05 -3.91
CA GLU A 119 20.85 -8.11 -4.46
C GLU A 119 22.12 -8.35 -3.62
N ASN A 120 22.71 -7.27 -3.06
CA ASN A 120 23.92 -7.34 -2.24
C ASN A 120 23.67 -7.67 -0.76
N ILE A 121 22.41 -7.61 -0.29
CA ILE A 121 22.05 -8.13 1.03
C ILE A 121 22.21 -9.65 0.98
N ASN A 122 23.37 -10.08 1.44
CA ASN A 122 23.89 -11.44 1.33
C ASN A 122 22.89 -12.48 1.85
N LEU A 123 22.87 -13.59 1.12
CA LEU A 123 21.95 -14.73 1.12
C LEU A 123 21.89 -15.54 2.44
N ASP A 124 22.60 -15.14 3.48
CA ASP A 124 22.79 -15.93 4.70
C ASP A 124 21.73 -15.64 5.78
N HIS A 125 21.11 -14.45 5.77
CA HIS A 125 20.14 -14.02 6.79
C HIS A 125 18.93 -13.29 6.17
N PRO A 126 18.07 -13.99 5.38
CA PRO A 126 16.89 -13.40 4.74
C PRO A 126 15.86 -12.87 5.74
N ALA A 127 15.94 -13.34 6.98
CA ALA A 127 15.14 -12.78 8.05
C ALA A 127 15.55 -11.33 8.34
N GLU A 128 16.75 -10.81 8.13
CA GLU A 128 17.09 -9.43 8.60
C GLU A 128 16.80 -8.29 7.63
N ILE A 129 16.08 -8.57 6.54
CA ILE A 129 15.80 -7.59 5.48
C ILE A 129 14.65 -6.67 5.91
N ASP A 130 15.00 -5.46 6.36
CA ASP A 130 14.07 -4.34 6.48
C ASP A 130 13.94 -3.69 5.09
N ILE A 131 12.83 -3.97 4.41
CA ILE A 131 12.58 -3.52 3.03
C ILE A 131 12.59 -1.98 2.92
N PRO A 132 11.91 -1.22 3.81
CA PRO A 132 12.05 0.24 3.89
C PRO A 132 13.51 0.72 4.01
N SER A 133 14.33 0.03 4.81
CA SER A 133 15.75 0.41 4.97
C SER A 133 16.63 0.05 3.76
N ALA A 134 16.29 -1.01 3.03
CA ALA A 134 16.98 -1.49 1.82
C ALA A 134 16.53 -0.75 0.56
N VAL A 135 15.32 -0.19 0.58
CA VAL A 135 14.73 0.57 -0.52
C VAL A 135 14.64 2.04 -0.10
N GLN A 136 15.81 2.67 0.02
CA GLN A 136 15.90 4.10 0.28
C GLN A 136 15.66 4.90 -0.99
N LEU A 137 14.41 5.29 -1.22
CA LEU A 137 14.07 6.25 -2.25
C LEU A 137 14.16 7.66 -1.68
N SER A 138 14.70 8.59 -2.47
CA SER A 138 14.66 10.00 -2.09
C SER A 138 13.22 10.51 -2.01
N ASN A 139 13.01 11.57 -1.22
CA ASN A 139 11.70 12.26 -1.17
C ASN A 139 11.23 12.72 -2.56
N GLU A 140 12.15 13.08 -3.46
CA GLU A 140 11.83 13.42 -4.84
C GLU A 140 11.29 12.21 -5.61
N SER A 141 11.91 11.04 -5.46
CA SER A 141 11.44 9.79 -6.06
C SER A 141 10.09 9.34 -5.51
N LEU A 142 9.86 9.46 -4.20
CA LEU A 142 8.55 9.17 -3.59
C LEU A 142 7.45 10.08 -4.15
N LEU A 143 7.73 11.39 -4.25
CA LEU A 143 6.82 12.36 -4.84
C LEU A 143 6.59 12.08 -6.34
N ALA A 144 7.62 11.65 -7.06
CA ALA A 144 7.51 11.27 -8.46
C ALA A 144 6.59 10.06 -8.65
N ILE A 145 6.73 9.02 -7.83
CA ILE A 145 5.85 7.84 -7.83
C ILE A 145 4.40 8.26 -7.52
N ALA A 146 4.19 9.08 -6.49
CA ALA A 146 2.86 9.59 -6.14
C ALA A 146 2.24 10.45 -7.27
N THR A 147 3.08 11.19 -8.00
CA THR A 147 2.67 11.98 -9.17
C THR A 147 2.22 11.08 -10.31
N ILE A 148 2.98 10.03 -10.63
CA ILE A 148 2.59 9.03 -11.64
C ILE A 148 1.26 8.38 -11.23
N ALA A 149 1.15 7.93 -9.99
CA ALA A 149 -0.05 7.28 -9.46
C ALA A 149 -1.28 8.19 -9.57
N THR A 150 -1.14 9.47 -9.23
CA THR A 150 -2.22 10.45 -9.35
C THR A 150 -2.64 10.70 -10.80
N LYS A 151 -1.69 10.77 -11.74
CA LYS A 151 -1.98 10.89 -13.18
C LYS A 151 -2.67 9.63 -13.72
N LYS A 152 -2.21 8.45 -13.32
CA LYS A 152 -2.83 7.16 -13.66
C LYS A 152 -4.26 7.07 -13.12
N PHE A 153 -4.49 7.53 -11.89
CA PHE A 153 -5.84 7.61 -11.31
C PHE A 153 -6.75 8.53 -12.11
N ALA A 154 -6.26 9.72 -12.50
CA ALA A 154 -7.03 10.66 -13.34
C ALA A 154 -7.36 10.09 -14.74
N ASN A 155 -6.53 9.16 -15.24
CA ASN A 155 -6.76 8.42 -16.47
C ASN A 155 -7.56 7.12 -16.25
N GLU A 156 -8.19 6.96 -15.08
CA GLU A 156 -8.99 5.78 -14.70
C GLU A 156 -8.21 4.45 -14.74
N SER A 157 -6.88 4.51 -14.76
CA SER A 157 -5.99 3.35 -14.73
C SER A 157 -5.83 2.84 -13.29
N TYR A 158 -6.94 2.39 -12.71
CA TYR A 158 -7.03 2.10 -11.28
C TYR A 158 -6.16 0.91 -10.83
N MET A 159 -5.91 -0.09 -11.69
CA MET A 159 -5.00 -1.21 -11.39
C MET A 159 -3.53 -0.78 -11.27
N ASP A 160 -3.10 0.13 -12.14
CA ASP A 160 -1.76 0.72 -12.08
C ASP A 160 -1.61 1.58 -10.82
N CYS A 161 -2.64 2.38 -10.55
CA CYS A 161 -2.72 3.20 -9.34
C CYS A 161 -2.67 2.34 -8.06
N LEU A 162 -3.41 1.23 -8.03
CA LEU A 162 -3.38 0.24 -6.94
C LEU A 162 -1.96 -0.27 -6.71
N SER A 163 -1.26 -0.63 -7.79
CA SER A 163 0.12 -1.13 -7.72
C SER A 163 1.07 -0.07 -7.13
N LEU A 164 0.98 1.18 -7.61
CA LEU A 164 1.85 2.27 -7.18
C LEU A 164 1.60 2.71 -5.73
N PHE A 165 0.33 2.82 -5.29
CA PHE A 165 0.03 3.14 -3.89
C PHE A 165 0.28 1.97 -2.95
N SER A 166 0.21 0.72 -3.44
CA SER A 166 0.69 -0.44 -2.66
C SER A 166 2.18 -0.29 -2.38
N PHE A 167 2.96 0.07 -3.41
CA PHE A 167 4.39 0.30 -3.28
C PHE A 167 4.72 1.43 -2.30
N LEU A 168 4.06 2.57 -2.42
CA LEU A 168 4.26 3.69 -1.49
C LEU A 168 3.85 3.35 -0.04
N SER A 169 2.75 2.63 0.15
CA SER A 169 2.27 2.25 1.50
C SER A 169 3.17 1.21 2.17
N VAL A 170 3.86 0.39 1.39
CA VAL A 170 4.86 -0.57 1.91
C VAL A 170 6.14 0.13 2.34
N LEU A 171 6.59 1.13 1.57
CA LEU A 171 7.81 1.88 1.91
C LEU A 171 7.60 2.89 3.05
N HIS A 172 6.41 3.47 3.13
CA HIS A 172 6.04 4.47 4.13
C HIS A 172 4.71 4.10 4.80
N PRO A 173 4.68 3.01 5.59
CA PRO A 173 3.47 2.55 6.24
C PRO A 173 2.93 3.55 7.27
N GLU A 174 3.75 4.47 7.77
CA GLU A 174 3.35 5.57 8.65
C GLU A 174 2.54 6.69 7.97
N HIS A 175 2.45 6.69 6.63
CA HIS A 175 1.83 7.79 5.89
C HIS A 175 0.36 7.49 5.55
N PRO A 176 -0.63 8.02 6.28
CA PRO A 176 -2.05 7.67 6.11
C PRO A 176 -2.59 7.95 4.70
N GLU A 177 -2.14 9.03 4.05
CA GLU A 177 -2.61 9.36 2.69
C GLU A 177 -2.30 8.27 1.65
N TYR A 178 -1.19 7.52 1.79
CA TYR A 178 -0.86 6.44 0.85
C TYR A 178 -1.83 5.27 1.02
N TRP A 179 -2.14 4.91 2.27
CA TRP A 179 -3.18 3.94 2.58
C TRP A 179 -4.56 4.37 2.09
N PHE A 180 -4.89 5.65 2.23
CA PHE A 180 -6.18 6.17 1.77
C PHE A 180 -6.32 6.08 0.25
N ARG A 181 -5.28 6.46 -0.50
CA ARG A 181 -5.27 6.36 -1.96
C ARG A 181 -5.22 4.91 -2.45
N LEU A 182 -4.49 4.04 -1.74
CA LEU A 182 -4.52 2.60 -1.96
C LEU A 182 -5.94 2.06 -1.80
N ALA A 183 -6.62 2.42 -0.72
CA ALA A 183 -7.98 1.97 -0.43
C ALA A 183 -8.97 2.37 -1.53
N ILE A 184 -8.91 3.63 -1.99
CA ILE A 184 -9.75 4.12 -3.09
C ILE A 184 -9.45 3.36 -4.38
N ALA A 185 -8.18 3.19 -4.74
CA ALA A 185 -7.79 2.45 -5.94
C ALA A 185 -8.25 0.99 -5.88
N ALA A 186 -8.06 0.31 -4.75
CA ALA A 186 -8.52 -1.05 -4.49
C ALA A 186 -10.05 -1.17 -4.63
N GLN A 187 -10.79 -0.19 -4.09
CA GLN A 187 -12.25 -0.17 -4.18
C GLN A 187 -12.72 0.03 -5.63
N LYS A 188 -12.06 0.91 -6.39
CA LYS A 188 -12.37 1.17 -7.81
C LYS A 188 -12.15 -0.04 -8.70
N VAL A 189 -11.16 -0.89 -8.39
CA VAL A 189 -10.95 -2.16 -9.11
C VAL A 189 -11.81 -3.32 -8.59
N GLY A 190 -12.62 -3.08 -7.55
CA GLY A 190 -13.49 -4.08 -6.94
C GLY A 190 -12.80 -5.01 -5.95
N ASN A 191 -11.54 -4.76 -5.57
CA ASN A 191 -10.88 -5.48 -4.48
C ASN A 191 -11.32 -4.88 -3.13
N LEU A 192 -12.56 -5.20 -2.74
CA LEU A 192 -13.21 -4.65 -1.54
C LEU A 192 -12.57 -5.15 -0.23
N ASP A 193 -11.90 -6.30 -0.25
CA ASP A 193 -11.18 -6.79 0.93
C ASP A 193 -9.96 -5.91 1.22
N MET A 194 -9.10 -5.72 0.22
CA MET A 194 -7.93 -4.83 0.34
C MET A 194 -8.35 -3.39 0.67
N ALA A 195 -9.40 -2.88 0.01
CA ALA A 195 -9.92 -1.55 0.27
C ALA A 195 -10.31 -1.35 1.74
N SER A 196 -11.10 -2.27 2.30
CA SER A 196 -11.56 -2.17 3.70
C SER A 196 -10.40 -2.15 4.70
N ARG A 197 -9.35 -2.93 4.43
CA ARG A 197 -8.18 -3.03 5.30
C ARG A 197 -7.30 -1.79 5.19
N ALA A 198 -7.15 -1.26 3.98
CA ALA A 198 -6.43 0.00 3.77
C ALA A 198 -7.18 1.17 4.42
N TYR A 199 -8.51 1.24 4.37
CA TYR A 199 -9.28 2.25 5.13
C TYR A 199 -9.14 2.08 6.65
N ALA A 200 -9.06 0.84 7.14
CA ALA A 200 -8.79 0.57 8.55
C ALA A 200 -7.40 1.08 8.96
N ALA A 201 -6.37 0.84 8.15
CA ALA A 201 -5.02 1.36 8.39
C ALA A 201 -4.99 2.89 8.47
N VAL A 202 -5.72 3.59 7.58
CA VAL A 202 -5.88 5.06 7.69
C VAL A 202 -6.51 5.46 9.01
N SER A 203 -7.56 4.75 9.44
CA SER A 203 -8.29 5.04 10.67
C SER A 203 -7.49 4.77 11.95
N GLU A 204 -6.51 3.87 11.88
CA GLU A 204 -5.55 3.62 12.96
C GLU A 204 -4.47 4.71 13.02
N LEU A 205 -3.96 5.13 11.86
CA LEU A 205 -2.91 6.15 11.74
C LEU A 205 -3.41 7.57 11.97
N ASP A 206 -4.61 7.88 11.47
CA ASP A 206 -5.30 9.15 11.65
C ASP A 206 -6.77 8.88 12.03
N PRO A 207 -7.06 8.72 13.33
CA PRO A 207 -8.42 8.51 13.82
C PRO A 207 -9.40 9.64 13.47
N GLN A 208 -8.92 10.82 13.09
CA GLN A 208 -9.74 11.97 12.70
C GLN A 208 -9.97 12.07 11.19
N HIS A 209 -9.45 11.12 10.41
CA HIS A 209 -9.58 11.10 8.96
C HIS A 209 -11.00 10.73 8.51
N ILE A 210 -11.90 11.72 8.47
CA ILE A 210 -13.32 11.50 8.13
C ILE A 210 -13.51 10.83 6.76
N GLY A 211 -12.64 11.12 5.78
CA GLY A 211 -12.70 10.50 4.46
C GLY A 211 -12.59 8.97 4.52
N ALA A 212 -11.69 8.42 5.32
CA ALA A 212 -11.50 6.99 5.45
C ALA A 212 -12.70 6.31 6.08
N ARG A 213 -13.34 6.98 7.07
CA ARG A 213 -14.60 6.52 7.66
C ARG A 213 -15.71 6.44 6.62
N LEU A 214 -15.91 7.51 5.85
CA LEU A 214 -17.00 7.56 4.86
C LEU A 214 -16.79 6.59 3.70
N PHE A 215 -15.60 6.58 3.09
CA PHE A 215 -15.29 5.66 2.01
C PHE A 215 -15.22 4.20 2.49
N GLY A 216 -14.76 3.97 3.74
CA GLY A 216 -14.83 2.67 4.40
C GLY A 216 -16.27 2.18 4.57
N ALA A 217 -17.19 3.06 4.99
CA ALA A 217 -18.61 2.75 5.07
C ALA A 217 -19.19 2.35 3.70
N GLU A 218 -18.86 3.09 2.63
CA GLU A 218 -19.25 2.72 1.26
C GLU A 218 -18.68 1.36 0.85
N CYS A 219 -17.44 1.08 1.19
CA CYS A 219 -16.81 -0.21 0.92
C CYS A 219 -17.54 -1.35 1.64
N PHE A 220 -17.90 -1.16 2.91
CA PHE A 220 -18.70 -2.13 3.67
C PHE A 220 -20.10 -2.32 3.08
N LEU A 221 -20.76 -1.27 2.61
CA LEU A 221 -22.04 -1.37 1.90
C LEU A 221 -21.92 -2.19 0.61
N GLN A 222 -20.85 -2.00 -0.18
CA GLN A 222 -20.61 -2.80 -1.38
C GLN A 222 -20.37 -4.28 -1.08
N ARG A 223 -19.95 -4.61 0.16
CA ARG A 223 -19.79 -5.98 0.67
C ARG A 223 -21.02 -6.53 1.38
N ASP A 224 -22.13 -5.79 1.42
CA ASP A 224 -23.34 -6.10 2.20
C ASP A 224 -23.09 -6.23 3.73
N LEU A 225 -22.05 -5.56 4.23
CA LEU A 225 -21.66 -5.49 5.65
C LEU A 225 -22.26 -4.25 6.30
N LYS A 226 -23.60 -4.23 6.44
CA LYS A 226 -24.34 -3.03 6.89
C LYS A 226 -24.01 -2.59 8.31
N ASN A 227 -23.65 -3.49 9.21
CA ASN A 227 -23.39 -3.14 10.61
C ASN A 227 -22.05 -2.41 10.76
N GLU A 228 -21.05 -2.86 10.01
CA GLU A 228 -19.73 -2.26 9.90
C GLU A 228 -19.85 -0.87 9.25
N ALA A 229 -20.64 -0.75 8.18
CA ALA A 229 -20.94 0.54 7.58
C ALA A 229 -21.61 1.53 8.57
N LYS A 230 -22.51 1.06 9.45
CA LYS A 230 -23.11 1.87 10.52
C LYS A 230 -22.05 2.39 11.49
N ALA A 231 -21.13 1.52 11.91
CA ALA A 231 -20.09 1.90 12.84
C ALA A 231 -19.20 3.01 12.27
N GLU A 232 -18.81 2.89 11.00
CA GLU A 232 -17.98 3.90 10.33
C GLU A 232 -18.71 5.24 10.15
N VAL A 233 -20.00 5.23 9.81
CA VAL A 233 -20.81 6.46 9.71
C VAL A 233 -20.97 7.15 11.06
N GLU A 234 -21.19 6.41 12.14
CA GLU A 234 -21.29 7.01 13.48
C GLU A 234 -19.93 7.58 13.93
N ALA A 235 -18.82 6.91 13.63
CA ALA A 235 -17.49 7.46 13.87
C ALA A 235 -17.27 8.78 13.09
N ALA A 236 -17.66 8.81 11.81
CA ALA A 236 -17.59 10.03 11.00
C ALA A 236 -18.42 11.18 11.59
N LYS A 237 -19.60 10.88 12.17
CA LYS A 237 -20.46 11.88 12.84
C LYS A 237 -19.86 12.43 14.13
N GLU A 238 -19.19 11.60 14.92
CA GLU A 238 -18.50 12.07 16.13
C GLU A 238 -17.31 12.97 15.77
N ILE A 239 -16.52 12.61 14.74
CA ILE A 239 -15.47 13.50 14.21
C ILE A 239 -16.09 14.82 13.75
N ALA A 240 -17.21 14.75 13.04
CA ALA A 240 -17.90 15.90 12.48
C ALA A 240 -18.40 16.92 13.51
N LYS A 241 -18.82 16.42 14.66
CA LYS A 241 -19.33 17.24 15.76
C LYS A 241 -18.22 18.01 16.48
N ASN A 242 -17.03 17.42 16.54
CA ASN A 242 -15.94 17.91 17.36
C ASN A 242 -14.92 18.75 16.57
N ASN A 243 -14.99 18.72 15.24
CA ASN A 243 -14.01 19.35 14.36
C ASN A 243 -14.65 20.20 13.25
N GLN A 244 -13.90 21.17 12.75
CA GLN A 244 -14.25 21.85 11.52
C GLN A 244 -13.94 20.93 10.34
N ILE A 245 -14.96 20.56 9.57
CA ILE A 245 -14.82 19.65 8.45
C ILE A 245 -14.90 20.39 7.13
N GLU A 246 -14.17 19.91 6.14
CA GLU A 246 -14.33 20.32 4.75
C GLU A 246 -15.76 20.10 4.24
N LYS A 247 -16.20 21.03 3.38
CA LYS A 247 -17.54 21.04 2.82
C LYS A 247 -17.93 19.74 2.10
N MET A 248 -16.97 19.13 1.40
CA MET A 248 -17.18 17.88 0.67
C MET A 248 -17.71 16.76 1.58
N TRP A 249 -17.12 16.62 2.77
CA TRP A 249 -17.51 15.58 3.72
C TRP A 249 -18.88 15.84 4.36
N LEU A 250 -19.22 17.12 4.56
CA LEU A 250 -20.56 17.53 5.02
C LEU A 250 -21.65 17.18 4.01
N GLU A 251 -21.33 17.22 2.71
CA GLU A 251 -22.26 16.84 1.64
C GLU A 251 -22.37 15.32 1.48
N LEU A 252 -21.27 14.58 1.68
CA LEU A 252 -21.23 13.13 1.50
C LEU A 252 -21.84 12.34 2.68
N LEU A 253 -21.58 12.77 3.92
CA LEU A 253 -22.00 12.06 5.13
C LEU A 253 -23.51 11.74 5.17
N PRO A 254 -24.44 12.68 4.90
CA PRO A 254 -25.87 12.39 4.94
C PRO A 254 -26.31 11.38 3.86
N GLN A 255 -25.62 11.33 2.72
CA GLN A 255 -25.96 10.41 1.62
C GLN A 255 -25.67 8.97 2.03
N ILE A 256 -24.48 8.73 2.59
CA ILE A 256 -24.09 7.41 3.08
C ILE A 256 -24.97 7.01 4.28
N GLU A 257 -25.29 7.95 5.19
CA GLU A 257 -26.16 7.67 6.33
C GLU A 257 -27.55 7.14 5.90
N ILE A 258 -28.11 7.66 4.81
CA ILE A 258 -29.38 7.16 4.25
C ILE A 258 -29.23 5.71 3.75
N LEU A 259 -28.17 5.42 3.00
CA LEU A 259 -27.91 4.09 2.43
C LEU A 259 -27.74 3.02 3.51
N VAL A 260 -27.14 3.40 4.63
CA VAL A 260 -26.91 2.50 5.76
C VAL A 260 -28.20 2.22 6.57
N LYS A 261 -29.19 3.13 6.53
CA LYS A 261 -30.49 2.99 7.20
C LYS A 261 -31.52 2.21 6.39
N SER A 262 -31.40 2.18 5.05
CA SER A 262 -32.27 1.42 4.14
C SER A 262 -31.96 -0.08 4.12
#